data_AF-A0AAW9PWI3-F1
#
_entry.id   AF-A0AAW9PWI3-F1
#
_cell.length_a   1.000
_cell.length_b   1.000
_cell.length_c   1.000
_cell.angle_alpha   90.00
_cell.angle_beta   90.00
_cell.angle_gamma   90.00
#
_symmetry.space_group_name_H-M   'P 1'
#
loop_
_entity.id
_entity.type
_entity.pdbx_description
1 polymer ?
#
loop_
_entity_poly.entity_id
_entity_poly.type
_entity_poly.pdbx_seq_one_letter_code
_entity_poly.pdbx_strand_id
1 'polypeptide(L)'
;MNWRSYDGLCRNKLSKSIIPTNQITGVDYSFQTDENYTYDDNGNRTNAGYVTGVNNRLLEDNKFRYEYDLVGNRTKRTDKSTNESIEYTWDLRQIRGK
;
A
#
# COMPACT_ATOMS: atom_id res chain seq x y z
N MET A 1 28.49 0.26 26.00
CA MET A 1 28.64 -0.78 24.97
C MET A 1 28.48 -0.13 23.61
N ASN A 2 29.56 -0.20 22.82
CA ASN A 2 29.69 0.44 21.52
C ASN A 2 29.22 -0.55 20.45
N TRP A 3 28.21 -0.20 19.67
CA TRP A 3 27.89 -0.92 18.44
C TRP A 3 28.15 0.01 17.27
N ARG A 4 29.34 -0.13 16.69
CA ARG A 4 29.57 0.22 15.29
C ARG A 4 29.14 -0.99 14.48
N SER A 5 28.21 -0.81 13.54
CA SER A 5 28.00 -1.76 12.46
C SER A 5 27.97 -1.02 11.13
N TYR A 6 28.86 -1.47 10.25
CA TYR A 6 28.90 -1.28 8.81
C TYR A 6 27.55 -1.73 8.21
N ASP A 7 26.97 -1.09 7.19
CA ASP A 7 27.45 -1.02 5.82
C ASP A 7 26.84 0.14 5.00
N GLY A 8 27.60 0.61 4.01
CA GLY A 8 27.37 1.85 3.30
C GLY A 8 26.42 1.77 2.12
N LEU A 9 25.18 1.29 2.27
CA LEU A 9 24.13 1.43 1.24
C LEU A 9 22.73 1.63 1.85
N CYS A 10 22.45 2.82 2.36
CA CYS A 10 21.17 3.55 2.24
C CYS A 10 21.30 4.86 3.05
N ARG A 11 22.00 5.85 2.50
CA ARG A 11 21.94 7.24 2.98
C ARG A 11 20.46 7.58 3.17
N ASN A 12 20.00 7.76 4.42
CA ASN A 12 18.78 8.46 4.87
C ASN A 12 17.94 7.78 5.98
N LYS A 13 18.02 6.45 6.15
CA LYS A 13 17.18 5.71 7.10
C LYS A 13 17.93 5.34 8.38
N LEU A 14 17.36 5.67 9.55
CA LEU A 14 17.96 5.42 10.86
C LEU A 14 17.54 4.07 11.45
N SER A 15 16.27 3.70 11.32
CA SER A 15 15.72 2.52 12.00
C SER A 15 14.47 1.98 11.30
N LYS A 16 14.06 0.75 11.63
CA LYS A 16 12.86 0.09 11.11
C LYS A 16 12.17 -0.69 12.22
N SER A 17 10.89 -0.41 12.43
CA SER A 17 10.03 -1.18 13.32
C SER A 17 9.26 -2.24 12.52
N ILE A 18 9.27 -3.48 13.01
CA ILE A 18 8.66 -4.65 12.36
C ILE A 18 7.87 -5.45 13.40
N ILE A 19 6.70 -5.97 13.02
CA ILE A 19 5.87 -6.87 13.84
C ILE A 19 6.03 -8.34 13.44
N PRO A 20 5.56 -9.33 14.22
CA PRO A 20 5.83 -10.76 13.98
C PRO A 20 5.41 -11.32 12.62
N THR A 21 4.47 -10.67 11.93
CA THR A 21 4.08 -10.97 10.54
C THR A 21 5.05 -10.42 9.49
N ASN A 22 6.23 -9.95 9.91
CA ASN A 22 7.25 -9.28 9.11
C ASN A 22 6.78 -7.98 8.42
N GLN A 23 5.69 -7.38 8.91
CA GLN A 23 5.18 -6.10 8.41
C GLN A 23 5.92 -4.91 9.05
N ILE A 24 6.19 -3.89 8.24
CA ILE A 24 6.87 -2.66 8.67
C ILE A 24 5.86 -1.73 9.32
N THR A 25 6.01 -1.42 10.60
CA THR A 25 5.12 -0.49 11.33
C THR A 25 5.68 0.91 11.48
N GLY A 26 6.99 1.08 11.29
CA GLY A 26 7.64 2.38 11.38
C GLY A 26 8.96 2.43 10.62
N VAL A 27 9.27 3.59 10.05
CA VAL A 27 10.58 3.91 9.50
C VAL A 27 11.00 5.29 9.99
N ASP A 28 12.13 5.30 10.70
CA ASP A 28 12.71 6.54 11.22
C ASP A 28 13.75 7.07 10.24
N TYR A 29 13.70 8.37 9.96
CA TYR A 29 14.60 9.03 9.04
C TYR A 29 15.36 10.19 9.73
N SER A 30 16.57 10.48 9.26
CA SER A 30 17.41 11.52 9.86
C SER A 30 17.20 12.93 9.27
N PHE A 31 16.45 13.04 8.19
CA PHE A 31 16.41 14.23 7.32
C PHE A 31 15.03 14.45 6.67
N GLN A 32 14.06 13.56 6.94
CA GLN A 32 12.66 13.70 6.55
C GLN A 32 11.78 13.20 7.70
N THR A 33 10.48 13.43 7.59
CA THR A 33 9.51 12.97 8.59
C THR A 33 9.47 11.44 8.66
N ASP A 34 9.34 10.91 9.86
CA ASP A 34 9.16 9.48 10.10
C ASP A 34 7.84 8.99 9.53
N GLU A 35 7.85 7.75 9.06
CA GLU A 35 6.68 7.11 8.49
C GLU A 35 6.13 6.06 9.46
N ASN A 36 4.82 6.09 9.69
CA ASN A 36 4.13 5.15 10.57
C ASN A 36 3.05 4.39 9.81
N TYR A 37 2.88 3.12 10.16
CA TYR A 37 2.21 2.15 9.31
C TYR A 37 1.37 1.18 10.14
N THR A 38 0.09 1.06 9.80
CA THR A 38 -0.85 0.17 10.48
C THR A 38 -1.48 -0.81 9.50
N TYR A 39 -1.84 -1.98 10.01
CA TYR A 39 -2.41 -3.08 9.22
C TYR A 39 -3.58 -3.72 9.96
N ASP A 40 -4.52 -4.29 9.22
CA ASP A 40 -5.52 -5.22 9.76
C ASP A 40 -4.96 -6.66 9.81
N ASP A 41 -5.76 -7.59 10.32
CA ASP A 41 -5.37 -9.01 10.47
C ASP A 41 -5.12 -9.71 9.13
N ASN A 42 -5.71 -9.21 8.04
CA ASN A 42 -5.48 -9.68 6.68
C ASN A 42 -4.23 -9.05 6.04
N GLY A 43 -3.59 -8.10 6.73
CA GLY A 43 -2.39 -7.41 6.32
C GLY A 43 -2.61 -6.24 5.37
N ASN A 44 -3.84 -5.73 5.26
CA ASN A 44 -4.11 -4.51 4.49
C ASN A 44 -3.73 -3.27 5.29
N ARG A 45 -3.34 -2.21 4.61
CA ARG A 45 -3.07 -0.91 5.23
C ARG A 45 -4.34 -0.33 5.86
N THR A 46 -4.22 0.15 7.10
CA THR A 46 -5.32 0.84 7.82
C THR A 46 -4.99 2.30 8.15
N ASN A 47 -3.88 2.82 7.61
CA ASN A 47 -3.54 4.23 7.70
C ASN A 47 -4.67 5.12 7.15
N ALA A 48 -4.80 6.33 7.69
CA ALA A 48 -5.76 7.31 7.17
C ALA A 48 -5.57 7.49 5.65
N GLY A 49 -6.69 7.49 4.91
CA GLY A 49 -6.70 7.55 3.44
C GLY A 49 -6.77 6.19 2.76
N TYR A 50 -6.54 5.08 3.47
CA TYR A 50 -6.72 3.73 2.96
C TYR A 50 -8.11 3.19 3.29
N VAL A 51 -8.78 2.60 2.29
CA VAL A 51 -10.05 1.92 2.46
C VAL A 51 -9.97 0.57 1.78
N THR A 52 -10.17 -0.50 2.55
CA THR A 52 -10.32 -1.86 2.03
C THR A 52 -11.79 -2.24 2.05
N GLY A 53 -12.30 -2.69 0.90
CA GLY A 53 -13.68 -3.15 0.75
C GLY A 53 -13.81 -4.67 0.84
N VAL A 54 -14.95 -5.16 0.34
CA VAL A 54 -15.23 -6.60 0.25
C VAL A 54 -14.15 -7.34 -0.55
N ASN A 55 -13.97 -8.63 -0.25
CA ASN A 55 -12.98 -9.49 -0.90
C ASN A 55 -11.53 -8.94 -0.82
N ASN A 56 -11.21 -8.21 0.25
CA ASN A 56 -9.86 -7.69 0.51
C ASN A 56 -9.34 -6.74 -0.60
N ARG A 57 -10.25 -6.01 -1.25
CA ARG A 57 -9.94 -5.12 -2.38
C ARG A 57 -9.66 -3.71 -1.88
N LEU A 58 -8.56 -3.11 -2.32
CA LEU A 58 -8.23 -1.72 -2.05
C LEU A 58 -9.18 -0.79 -2.81
N LEU A 59 -10.08 -0.10 -2.12
CA LEU A 59 -11.01 0.88 -2.71
C LEU A 59 -10.42 2.28 -2.74
N GLU A 60 -9.62 2.64 -1.73
CA GLU A 60 -8.92 3.92 -1.72
C GLU A 60 -7.51 3.77 -1.15
N ASP A 61 -6.59 4.56 -1.68
CA ASP A 61 -5.33 4.89 -1.03
C ASP A 61 -5.20 6.42 -0.87
N ASN A 62 -4.01 6.87 -0.47
CA ASN A 62 -3.72 8.28 -0.27
C ASN A 62 -3.89 9.15 -1.54
N LYS A 63 -3.88 8.56 -2.73
CA LYS A 63 -3.92 9.29 -4.00
C LYS A 63 -5.15 9.00 -4.84
N PHE A 64 -5.66 7.78 -4.81
CA PHE A 64 -6.66 7.31 -5.75
C PHE A 64 -7.85 6.62 -5.08
N ARG A 65 -8.99 6.66 -5.77
CA ARG A 65 -10.12 5.74 -5.57
C ARG A 65 -10.16 4.73 -6.70
N TYR A 66 -10.62 3.53 -6.41
CA TYR A 66 -10.64 2.39 -7.32
C TYR A 66 -12.02 1.76 -7.41
N GLU A 67 -12.39 1.36 -8.62
CA GLU A 67 -13.61 0.59 -8.87
C GLU A 67 -13.25 -0.73 -9.54
N TYR A 68 -14.07 -1.75 -9.28
CA TYR A 68 -13.85 -3.11 -9.71
C TYR A 68 -15.13 -3.70 -10.29
N ASP A 69 -15.00 -4.59 -11.27
CA ASP A 69 -16.12 -5.41 -11.73
C ASP A 69 -16.45 -6.54 -10.73
N LEU A 70 -17.50 -7.30 -11.05
CA LEU A 70 -18.00 -8.39 -10.19
C LEU A 70 -16.96 -9.48 -9.98
N VAL A 71 -16.12 -9.77 -10.98
CA VAL A 71 -15.10 -10.82 -10.91
C VAL A 71 -13.78 -10.31 -10.29
N GLY A 72 -13.65 -9.00 -10.10
CA GLY A 72 -12.56 -8.36 -9.37
C GLY A 72 -11.49 -7.69 -10.22
N ASN A 73 -11.73 -7.48 -11.50
CA ASN A 73 -10.84 -6.67 -12.32
C ASN A 73 -11.05 -5.19 -12.01
N ARG A 74 -9.97 -4.43 -11.86
CA ARG A 74 -10.05 -2.98 -11.65
C ARG A 74 -10.50 -2.28 -12.93
N THR A 75 -11.66 -1.64 -12.92
CA THR A 75 -12.25 -0.98 -14.09
C THR A 75 -11.99 0.52 -14.11
N LYS A 76 -11.71 1.13 -12.94
CA LYS A 76 -11.46 2.57 -12.87
C LYS A 76 -10.44 2.92 -11.79
N ARG A 77 -9.70 3.98 -12.04
CA ARG A 77 -8.91 4.70 -11.05
C ARG A 77 -9.18 6.19 -11.17
N THR A 78 -9.53 6.84 -10.07
CA THR A 78 -9.82 8.28 -10.01
C THR A 78 -8.84 8.97 -9.06
N ASP A 79 -8.14 9.99 -9.52
CA ASP A 79 -7.26 10.82 -8.67
C ASP A 79 -8.11 11.63 -7.68
N LYS A 80 -7.80 11.56 -6.39
CA LYS A 80 -8.58 12.21 -5.33
C LYS A 80 -8.42 13.73 -5.33
N SER A 81 -7.32 14.23 -5.88
CA SER A 81 -7.01 15.66 -5.91
C SER A 81 -7.58 16.37 -7.14
N THR A 82 -7.48 15.75 -8.32
CA THR A 82 -7.95 16.35 -9.59
C THR A 82 -9.33 15.84 -10.01
N ASN A 83 -9.80 14.73 -9.44
CA ASN A 83 -10.97 13.97 -9.90
C ASN A 83 -10.87 13.44 -11.34
N GLU A 84 -9.69 13.48 -11.96
CA GLU A 84 -9.45 12.85 -13.24
C GLU A 84 -9.47 11.32 -13.10
N SER A 85 -10.07 10.63 -14.07
CA SER A 85 -10.18 9.18 -14.05
C SER A 85 -9.61 8.51 -15.29
N ILE A 86 -9.02 7.34 -15.08
CA ILE A 86 -8.63 6.42 -16.13
C ILE A 86 -9.52 5.18 -16.02
N GLU A 87 -10.14 4.81 -17.12
CA GLU A 87 -10.96 3.61 -17.25
C GLU A 87 -10.16 2.51 -17.93
N TYR A 88 -10.35 1.28 -17.46
CA TYR A 88 -9.71 0.07 -17.95
C TYR A 88 -10.77 -0.86 -18.50
N THR A 89 -10.54 -1.35 -19.72
CA THR A 89 -11.31 -2.45 -20.29
C THR A 89 -10.46 -3.71 -20.25
N TRP A 90 -11.08 -4.81 -19.89
CA TRP A 90 -10.44 -6.12 -19.81
C TRP A 90 -10.91 -6.96 -20.99
N ASP A 91 -9.99 -7.56 -21.73
CA ASP A 91 -10.37 -8.56 -22.72
C ASP A 91 -10.86 -9.82 -21.98
N LEU A 92 -11.89 -10.48 -22.53
CA LEU A 92 -12.52 -11.66 -21.91
C LEU A 92 -11.60 -12.90 -21.86
N ARG A 93 -10.30 -12.79 -22.15
CA ARG A 93 -9.40 -13.95 -22.23
C ARG A 93 -9.02 -14.55 -20.88
N GLN A 94 -9.42 -13.92 -19.77
CA GLN A 94 -9.07 -14.36 -18.41
C GLN A 94 -10.15 -15.22 -17.74
N ILE A 95 -11.30 -15.48 -18.37
CA ILE A 95 -12.24 -16.51 -17.87
C ILE A 95 -11.88 -17.85 -18.49
N ARG A 96 -10.83 -18.49 -17.98
CA ARG A 96 -10.67 -19.95 -18.10
C ARG A 96 -10.73 -20.52 -16.70
N GLY A 97 -11.91 -21.04 -16.38
CA GLY A 97 -12.12 -21.81 -15.17
C GLY A 97 -11.17 -23.00 -15.08
N LYS A 98 -10.73 -23.27 -13.86
CA LYS A 98 -10.62 -24.60 -13.30
C LYS A 98 -11.08 -24.54 -11.85
#